data_AF-A0A822HBF4-F1
#
_entry.id   AF-A0A822HBF4-F1
#
_cell.length_a   1.000
_cell.length_b   1.000
_cell.length_c   1.000
_cell.angle_alpha   90.00
_cell.angle_beta   90.00
_cell.angle_gamma   90.00
#
_symmetry.space_group_name_H-M   'P 1'
#
loop_
_entity.id
_entity.type
_entity.pdbx_description
1 polymer ?
#
loop_
_entity_poly.entity_id
_entity_poly.type
_entity_poly.pdbx_seq_one_letter_code
_entity_poly.pdbx_strand_id
1 'polypeptide(L)' 'ETSWSEIKNNYIFPQNIPLNERIHCSKPILEKNDCHVILLSGLIGSGKTTWANKYIEDNPTKNFNLINVEYVLRKMT' A
#
# COMPACT_ATOMS: atom_id res chain seq x y z
N GLU A 1 -16.32 -33.36 -0.33
CA GLU A 1 -16.56 -31.93 -0.02
C GLU A 1 -15.86 -31.62 1.30
N THR A 2 -14.72 -30.93 1.26
CA THR A 2 -14.02 -30.52 2.49
C THR A 2 -14.72 -29.31 3.08
N SER A 3 -15.12 -29.42 4.35
CA SER A 3 -15.73 -28.35 5.13
C SER A 3 -14.84 -27.11 5.11
N TRP A 4 -15.42 -25.92 4.93
CA TRP A 4 -14.70 -24.63 4.93
C TRP A 4 -13.96 -24.34 6.26
N SER A 5 -14.20 -25.16 7.28
CA SER A 5 -13.64 -25.02 8.62
C SER A 5 -12.28 -25.71 8.79
N GLU A 6 -11.86 -26.57 7.86
CA GLU A 6 -10.60 -27.31 7.98
C GLU A 6 -9.44 -26.49 7.41
N ILE A 7 -8.45 -26.21 8.27
CA ILE A 7 -7.20 -25.59 7.87
C ILE A 7 -6.46 -26.56 6.94
N LYS A 8 -6.06 -26.10 5.76
CA LYS A 8 -5.21 -26.88 4.85
C LYS A 8 -3.87 -27.20 5.51
N ASN A 9 -3.34 -28.39 5.25
CA ASN A 9 -1.98 -28.76 5.65
C ASN A 9 -0.99 -27.65 5.24
N ASN A 10 -0.12 -27.24 6.16
CA ASN A 10 0.86 -26.14 6.04
C ASN A 10 0.34 -24.70 6.19
N TYR A 11 -0.91 -24.50 6.64
CA TYR A 11 -1.40 -23.17 7.01
C TYR A 11 -1.60 -23.08 8.53
N ILE A 12 -1.41 -21.87 9.07
CA ILE A 12 -1.71 -21.54 10.46
C ILE A 12 -2.66 -20.35 10.48
N PHE A 13 -3.55 -20.29 11.47
CA PHE A 13 -4.36 -19.09 11.68
C PHE A 13 -3.47 -17.92 12.11
N PRO A 14 -3.77 -16.67 11.70
CA PRO A 14 -2.99 -15.49 12.09
C PRO A 14 -2.81 -15.33 13.61
N GLN A 15 -3.80 -15.77 14.38
CA GLN A 15 -3.81 -15.76 15.84
C GLN A 15 -2.80 -16.73 16.49
N ASN A 16 -2.36 -17.76 15.76
CA ASN A 16 -1.39 -18.76 16.23
C ASN A 16 0.07 -18.46 15.83
N ILE A 17 0.33 -17.32 15.18
CA ILE A 17 1.70 -16.91 14.80
C ILE A 17 2.49 -16.58 16.09
N PRO A 18 3.65 -17.22 16.35
CA PRO A 18 4.45 -16.95 17.54
C PRO A 18 4.99 -15.51 17.53
N LEU A 19 5.15 -14.91 18.72
CA LEU A 19 5.52 -13.49 18.83
C LEU A 19 6.80 -13.13 18.09
N ASN A 20 7.75 -14.07 18.09
CA ASN A 20 9.08 -13.95 17.49
C ASN A 20 9.04 -13.81 15.96
N GLU A 21 7.96 -14.28 15.32
CA GLU A 21 7.76 -14.23 13.87
C GLU A 21 6.84 -13.08 13.44
N ARG A 22 6.29 -12.32 14.40
CA ARG A 22 5.40 -11.20 14.09
C ARG A 22 6.23 -9.99 13.66
N ILE A 23 6.08 -9.61 12.40
CA ILE A 23 6.57 -8.34 11.88
C ILE A 23 5.55 -7.23 12.16
N HIS A 24 6.02 -6.07 12.59
CA HIS A 24 5.16 -4.91 12.78
C HIS A 24 4.76 -4.35 11.41
N CYS A 25 3.49 -4.01 11.23
CA CYS A 25 3.06 -3.21 10.09
C CYS A 25 3.73 -1.83 10.14
N SER A 26 3.76 -1.14 9.00
CA SER A 26 4.18 0.27 8.93
C SER A 26 3.48 1.07 10.03
N LYS A 27 4.28 1.83 10.80
CA LYS A 27 3.74 2.64 11.89
C LYS A 27 2.71 3.62 11.33
N PRO A 28 1.56 3.79 12.01
CA PRO A 28 0.62 4.83 11.62
C PRO A 28 1.30 6.19 11.71
N ILE A 29 0.83 7.11 10.89
CA ILE A 29 1.25 8.51 10.94
C ILE A 29 0.75 9.08 12.28
N LEU A 30 1.65 9.59 13.15
CA LEU A 30 1.28 10.11 14.47
C LEU A 30 0.64 11.51 14.36
N GLU A 31 1.27 12.39 13.57
CA GLU A 31 0.88 13.79 13.48
C GLU A 31 0.17 14.08 12.16
N LYS A 32 -0.87 14.92 12.22
CA LYS A 32 -1.58 15.35 11.01
C LYS A 32 -0.66 16.11 10.03
N ASN A 33 0.36 16.78 10.56
CA ASN A 33 1.33 17.55 9.77
C ASN A 33 2.22 16.68 8.88
N ASP A 34 2.34 15.39 9.19
CA ASP A 34 3.10 14.42 8.40
C ASP A 34 2.29 13.87 7.20
N CYS A 35 0.99 14.17 7.15
CA CYS A 35 0.14 13.83 6.01
C CYS A 35 0.30 14.86 4.89
N HIS A 36 0.88 14.42 3.77
CA HIS A 36 1.13 15.28 2.62
C HIS A 36 0.28 14.86 1.41
N VAL A 37 -0.30 15.85 0.73
CA VAL A 37 -0.99 15.67 -0.56
C VAL A 37 -0.23 16.45 -1.61
N ILE A 38 0.24 15.76 -2.65
CA ILE A 38 0.94 16.36 -3.79
C ILE A 38 0.02 16.26 -5.00
N LEU A 39 -0.41 17.40 -5.53
CA LEU A 39 -1.22 17.47 -6.74
C LEU A 39 -0.33 17.79 -7.93
N LEU A 40 -0.30 16.89 -8.91
CA LEU A 40 0.46 17.08 -10.15
C LEU A 40 -0.47 17.60 -11.25
N SER A 41 -0.12 18.74 -11.84
CA SER A 41 -0.84 19.37 -12.95
C SER A 41 0.10 19.66 -14.11
N GLY A 42 -0.40 19.57 -15.34
CA GLY A 42 0.38 19.82 -16.55
C GLY A 42 -0.13 19.10 -17.79
N LEU A 43 0.41 19.46 -18.96
CA LEU A 43 0.04 18.90 -20.26
C LEU A 43 0.34 17.40 -20.37
N ILE A 44 -0.34 16.71 -21.28
CA ILE A 44 -0.05 15.30 -21.59
C ILE A 44 1.39 15.19 -22.09
N GLY A 45 2.12 14.15 -21.66
CA GLY A 45 3.53 13.97 -22.02
C GLY A 45 4.52 14.80 -21.18
N SER A 46 4.08 15.68 -20.28
CA SER A 46 4.98 16.47 -19.41
C SER A 46 5.70 15.67 -18.31
N GLY A 47 5.63 14.33 -18.33
CA GLY A 47 6.35 13.47 -17.38
C GLY A 47 5.78 13.39 -15.96
N LYS A 48 4.54 13.83 -15.69
CA LYS A 48 3.93 13.82 -14.34
C LYS A 48 4.00 12.46 -13.65
N THR A 49 3.56 11.40 -14.34
CA THR A 49 3.56 10.03 -13.80
C THR A 49 4.98 9.55 -13.55
N THR A 50 5.91 9.85 -14.47
CA THR A 50 7.33 9.50 -14.32
C THR A 50 7.93 10.16 -13.08
N TRP A 51 7.66 11.44 -12.86
CA TRP A 51 8.11 12.17 -11.68
C TRP A 51 7.50 11.57 -10.40
N ALA A 52 6.20 11.27 -10.40
CA ALA A 52 5.51 10.72 -9.24
C ALA A 52 6.10 9.37 -8.81
N ASN A 53 6.31 8.46 -9.77
CA ASN A 53 6.88 7.14 -9.51
C ASN A 53 8.29 7.26 -8.92
N LYS A 54 9.14 8.09 -9.54
CA LYS A 54 10.49 8.34 -9.04
C LYS A 54 10.47 8.88 -7.61
N TYR A 55 9.60 9.84 -7.32
CA TYR A 55 9.52 10.42 -5.97
C TYR A 55 9.08 9.39 -4.91
N ILE A 56 8.20 8.45 -5.27
CA ILE A 56 7.78 7.34 -4.40
C ILE A 56 8.94 6.37 -4.17
N GLU A 57 9.67 6.01 -5.22
CA GLU A 57 10.86 5.14 -5.15
C GLU A 57 11.97 5.76 -4.29
N ASP A 58 12.19 7.07 -4.41
CA ASP A 58 13.18 7.82 -3.63
C ASP A 58 12.76 8.02 -2.15
N ASN A 59 11.47 7.84 -1.81
CA ASN A 59 10.92 8.05 -0.46
C ASN A 59 10.10 6.85 0.05
N PRO A 60 10.69 5.64 0.15
CA PRO A 60 9.94 4.43 0.51
C PRO A 60 9.35 4.48 1.92
N THR A 61 9.97 5.23 2.84
CA THR A 61 9.51 5.36 4.24
C THR A 61 8.20 6.12 4.39
N LYS A 62 7.85 6.99 3.44
CA LYS A 62 6.67 7.87 3.52
C LYS A 62 5.38 7.18 3.05
N ASN A 63 5.48 5.99 2.45
CA ASN A 63 4.33 5.17 2.02
C ASN A 63 3.29 5.98 1.19
N PHE A 64 3.76 6.77 0.23
CA PHE A 64 2.88 7.55 -0.65
C PHE A 64 2.01 6.64 -1.53
N ASN A 65 0.74 7.02 -1.69
CA ASN A 65 -0.18 6.36 -2.62
C ASN A 65 -0.37 7.23 -3.87
N LEU A 66 -0.13 6.64 -5.05
CA LEU A 66 -0.38 7.32 -6.31
C LEU A 66 -1.86 7.19 -6.69
N ILE A 67 -2.55 8.33 -6.79
CA ILE A 67 -3.93 8.40 -7.26
C ILE A 67 -3.91 8.91 -8.70
N ASN A 68 -4.02 8.00 -9.66
CA ASN A 68 -4.19 8.32 -11.08
C ASN A 68 -5.50 7.68 -11.61
N VAL A 69 -5.85 8.00 -12.86
CA VAL A 69 -7.08 7.48 -13.49
C VAL A 69 -7.10 5.95 -13.50
N GLU A 70 -5.97 5.31 -13.82
CA GLU A 70 -5.82 3.85 -13.81
C GLU A 70 -6.10 3.25 -12.43
N TYR A 71 -5.54 3.84 -11.37
CA TYR A 71 -5.73 3.41 -10.00
C TYR A 71 -7.20 3.47 -9.59
N VAL A 72 -7.87 4.58 -9.92
CA VAL A 72 -9.29 4.79 -9.62
C VAL A 72 -10.16 3.77 -10.37
N LEU A 73 -9.92 3.60 -11.68
CA LEU A 73 -10.67 2.64 -12.50
C LEU A 73 -10.52 1.21 -11.96
N ARG A 74 -9.30 0.79 -11.60
CA ARG A 74 -9.04 -0.54 -11.07
C ARG A 74 -9.67 -0.79 -9.70
N LYS A 75 -9.82 0.24 -8.86
CA LYS A 75 -10.37 0.13 -7.50
C LYS A 75 -11.88 0.29 -7.41
N MET A 76 -12.53 0.80 -8.46
CA MET A 76 -13.99 1.00 -8.52
C MET A 76 -14.74 -0.14 -9.22
N THR A 77 -14.03 -1.15 -9.72
CA THR A 77 -14.62 -2.36 -10.31
C THR A 77 -14.48 -3.53 -9.33
#